data_AF-A0A0T6AVW2-F1
#
_entry.id   AF-A0A0T6AVW2-F1
#
_cell.length_a   1.000
_cell.length_b   1.000
_cell.length_c   1.000
_cell.angle_alpha   90.00
_cell.angle_beta   90.00
_cell.angle_gamma   90.00
#
_symmetry.space_group_name_H-M   'P 1'
#
loop_
_entity.id
_entity.type
_entity.pdbx_description
1 polymer ?
#
loop_
_entity_poly.entity_id
_entity_poly.type
_entity_poly.pdbx_seq_one_letter_code
_entity_poly.pdbx_strand_id
1 'polypeptide(L)'
;KVERVADCCVLGEGPHWDVETQSLYYVDIFDHSIHKYTPSTNTHTKATIGETGVSFIIPVEGAPNKYLLSYGRQVVTVTWDGISSKITEFHKITEVDTEEDSLTNRLNDGKCDPTGRLWCGTMGSEPKRGHITLKKGSLYSIDPNAKVKQHIKPVHISNGLAWNSDGTKFYYIDSGTREIHQYDFDMVNGEISGKKVIFSLLEAGID
;
A
#
# COMPACT_ATOMS: atom_id res chain seq x y z
N LYS A 1 8.97 10.26 -23.50
CA LYS A 1 7.59 10.12 -24.04
C LYS A 1 6.67 9.86 -22.85
N VAL A 2 5.53 10.56 -22.74
CA VAL A 2 4.48 10.23 -21.78
C VAL A 2 3.32 9.65 -22.60
N GLU A 3 2.80 8.50 -22.21
CA GLU A 3 1.80 7.74 -22.97
C GLU A 3 0.73 7.17 -22.05
N ARG A 4 -0.52 7.24 -22.48
CA ARG A 4 -1.64 6.59 -21.81
C ARG A 4 -1.66 5.11 -22.23
N VAL A 5 -1.60 4.22 -21.24
CA VAL A 5 -1.50 2.76 -21.46
C VAL A 5 -2.73 1.98 -20.99
N ALA A 6 -3.62 2.61 -20.21
CA ALA A 6 -4.86 2.01 -19.72
C ALA A 6 -5.97 3.06 -19.60
N ASP A 7 -7.18 2.61 -19.25
CA ASP A 7 -8.31 3.49 -18.95
C ASP A 7 -8.17 4.20 -17.61
N CYS A 8 -8.90 5.30 -17.46
CA CYS A 8 -8.86 6.09 -16.22
C CYS A 8 -9.54 5.33 -15.07
N CYS A 9 -8.83 5.25 -13.94
CA CYS A 9 -9.38 4.88 -12.64
C CYS A 9 -10.06 6.07 -11.97
N VAL A 10 -10.91 5.80 -10.99
CA VAL A 10 -11.44 6.80 -10.06
C VAL A 10 -10.32 7.28 -9.14
N LEU A 11 -9.58 6.35 -8.53
CA LEU A 11 -8.33 6.63 -7.83
C LEU A 11 -7.37 5.44 -7.98
N GLY A 12 -6.59 5.45 -9.07
CA GLY A 12 -5.60 4.41 -9.37
C GLY A 12 -4.36 4.55 -8.48
N GLU A 13 -4.01 3.49 -7.76
CA GLU A 13 -2.98 3.52 -6.71
C GLU A 13 -2.21 2.20 -6.59
N GLY A 14 -1.14 2.21 -5.80
CA GLY A 14 -0.37 1.02 -5.41
C GLY A 14 0.21 0.22 -6.58
N PRO A 15 0.91 0.84 -7.55
CA PRO A 15 1.50 0.12 -8.67
C PRO A 15 2.60 -0.85 -8.21
N HIS A 16 2.49 -2.10 -8.63
CA HIS A 16 3.45 -3.16 -8.41
C HIS A 16 3.85 -3.79 -9.75
N TRP A 17 5.14 -3.78 -10.06
CA TRP A 17 5.66 -4.46 -11.24
C TRP A 17 6.13 -5.87 -10.90
N ASP A 18 5.46 -6.87 -11.44
CA ASP A 18 5.91 -8.26 -11.36
C ASP A 18 6.87 -8.57 -12.53
N VAL A 19 8.12 -8.83 -12.18
CA VAL A 19 9.18 -9.09 -13.17
C VAL A 19 8.98 -10.45 -13.84
N GLU A 20 8.45 -11.45 -13.14
CA GLU A 20 8.30 -12.80 -13.70
C GLU A 20 7.27 -12.83 -14.82
N THR A 21 6.09 -12.22 -14.61
CA THR A 21 5.02 -12.17 -15.61
C THR A 21 5.02 -10.90 -16.46
N GLN A 22 6.01 -10.02 -16.28
CA GLN A 22 6.13 -8.73 -16.98
C GLN A 22 4.80 -7.95 -16.97
N SER A 23 4.19 -7.86 -15.80
CA SER A 23 2.86 -7.31 -15.61
C SER A 23 2.85 -6.25 -14.53
N LEU A 24 2.12 -5.16 -14.78
CA LEU A 24 1.83 -4.14 -13.81
C LEU A 24 0.51 -4.48 -13.11
N TYR A 25 0.56 -4.64 -11.80
CA TYR A 25 -0.61 -4.71 -10.94
C TYR A 25 -0.83 -3.37 -10.25
N TYR A 26 -2.08 -3.00 -10.02
CA TYR A 26 -2.46 -1.79 -9.27
C TYR A 26 -3.91 -1.93 -8.81
N VAL A 27 -4.40 -0.97 -8.03
CA VAL A 27 -5.79 -0.95 -7.56
C VAL A 27 -6.51 0.32 -7.97
N ASP A 28 -7.83 0.30 -7.92
CA ASP A 28 -8.66 1.49 -7.85
C ASP A 28 -9.38 1.52 -6.49
N ILE A 29 -8.98 2.46 -5.64
CA ILE A 29 -9.44 2.54 -4.24
C ILE A 29 -10.95 2.73 -4.18
N PHE A 30 -11.52 3.53 -5.10
CA PHE A 30 -12.93 3.92 -5.05
C PHE A 30 -13.83 3.10 -5.98
N ASP A 31 -13.27 2.34 -6.93
CA ASP A 31 -13.98 1.30 -7.69
C ASP A 31 -13.92 -0.08 -7.00
N HIS A 32 -13.19 -0.19 -5.89
CA HIS A 32 -12.98 -1.42 -5.12
C HIS A 32 -12.44 -2.56 -6.00
N SER A 33 -11.48 -2.26 -6.87
CA SER A 33 -11.02 -3.21 -7.88
C SER A 33 -9.49 -3.33 -7.93
N ILE A 34 -9.04 -4.51 -8.35
CA ILE A 34 -7.64 -4.81 -8.65
C ILE A 34 -7.49 -4.91 -10.17
N HIS A 35 -6.34 -4.48 -10.66
CA HIS A 35 -6.06 -4.35 -12.07
C HIS A 35 -4.75 -5.05 -12.42
N LYS A 36 -4.68 -5.56 -13.65
CA LYS A 36 -3.47 -6.06 -14.28
C LYS A 36 -3.33 -5.45 -15.67
N TYR A 37 -2.15 -4.94 -15.98
CA TYR A 37 -1.77 -4.48 -17.30
C TYR A 37 -0.54 -5.23 -17.78
N THR A 38 -0.60 -5.80 -18.98
CA THR A 38 0.50 -6.53 -19.62
C THR A 38 0.93 -5.77 -20.87
N PRO A 39 2.07 -5.05 -20.84
CA PRO A 39 2.49 -4.16 -21.93
C PRO A 39 2.72 -4.88 -23.26
N SER A 40 3.28 -6.09 -23.23
CA SER A 40 3.63 -6.86 -24.43
C SER A 40 2.41 -7.22 -25.29
N THR A 41 1.24 -7.39 -24.67
CA THR A 41 -0.02 -7.71 -25.36
C THR A 41 -1.01 -6.53 -25.35
N ASN A 42 -0.60 -5.40 -24.77
CA ASN A 42 -1.46 -4.24 -24.48
C ASN A 42 -2.81 -4.65 -23.85
N THR A 43 -2.77 -5.62 -22.95
CA THR A 43 -3.98 -6.20 -22.34
C THR A 43 -4.17 -5.64 -20.94
N HIS A 44 -5.38 -5.20 -20.64
CA HIS A 44 -5.79 -4.73 -19.33
C HIS A 44 -7.00 -5.54 -18.84
N THR A 45 -6.90 -6.10 -17.64
CA THR A 45 -7.95 -6.87 -16.97
C THR A 45 -8.16 -6.34 -15.56
N LYS A 46 -9.37 -6.53 -15.03
CA LYS A 46 -9.70 -6.11 -13.67
C LYS A 46 -10.67 -7.07 -12.99
N ALA A 47 -10.62 -7.12 -11.67
CA ALA A 47 -11.58 -7.84 -10.84
C ALA A 47 -12.07 -6.96 -9.67
N THR A 48 -13.34 -7.08 -9.32
CA THR A 48 -13.92 -6.37 -8.16
C THR A 48 -13.65 -7.15 -6.87
N ILE A 49 -13.23 -6.43 -5.83
CA ILE A 49 -12.95 -6.92 -4.47
C ILE A 49 -14.03 -6.38 -3.54
N GLY A 50 -15.23 -6.95 -3.61
CA GLY A 50 -16.32 -6.64 -2.68
C GLY A 50 -16.78 -5.18 -2.68
N GLU A 51 -17.06 -4.66 -1.47
CA GLU A 51 -17.71 -3.35 -1.27
C GLU A 51 -16.84 -2.38 -0.43
N THR A 52 -15.58 -2.71 -0.19
CA THR A 52 -14.66 -1.92 0.61
C THR A 52 -13.40 -1.56 -0.18
N GLY A 53 -12.81 -0.41 0.16
CA GLY A 53 -11.58 0.05 -0.47
C GLY A 53 -10.42 -0.92 -0.32
N VAL A 54 -9.75 -1.16 -1.44
CA VAL A 54 -8.44 -1.80 -1.56
C VAL A 54 -7.43 -0.72 -1.93
N SER A 55 -6.18 -0.82 -1.48
CA SER A 55 -5.20 0.28 -1.60
C SER A 55 -3.80 -0.16 -2.03
N PHE A 56 -3.52 -1.47 -2.00
CA PHE A 56 -2.34 -2.07 -2.61
C PHE A 56 -2.63 -3.51 -3.07
N ILE A 57 -1.82 -3.99 -4.00
CA ILE A 57 -1.79 -5.39 -4.47
C ILE A 57 -0.35 -5.85 -4.64
N ILE A 58 0.00 -6.98 -4.02
CA ILE A 58 1.35 -7.55 -4.07
C ILE A 58 1.25 -9.05 -4.33
N PRO A 59 1.89 -9.61 -5.38
CA PRO A 59 1.99 -11.06 -5.59
C PRO A 59 2.63 -11.76 -4.38
N VAL A 60 2.12 -12.95 -4.04
CA VAL A 60 2.69 -13.77 -2.97
C VAL A 60 3.76 -14.69 -3.56
N GLU A 61 4.99 -14.57 -3.04
CA GLU A 61 6.12 -15.38 -3.49
C GLU A 61 5.82 -16.89 -3.41
N GLY A 62 6.14 -17.61 -4.48
CA GLY A 62 5.93 -19.07 -4.56
C GLY A 62 4.47 -19.52 -4.63
N ALA A 63 3.51 -18.60 -4.71
CA ALA A 63 2.08 -18.91 -4.76
C ALA A 63 1.43 -18.27 -6.00
N PRO A 64 1.46 -18.96 -7.16
CA PRO A 64 0.84 -18.47 -8.39
C PRO A 64 -0.62 -18.07 -8.17
N ASN A 65 -1.03 -16.96 -8.79
CA ASN A 65 -2.39 -16.40 -8.69
C ASN A 65 -2.82 -15.96 -7.28
N LYS A 66 -1.92 -15.97 -6.28
CA LYS A 66 -2.21 -15.43 -4.95
C LYS A 66 -1.63 -14.03 -4.80
N TYR A 67 -2.46 -13.14 -4.27
CA TYR A 67 -2.10 -11.74 -4.05
C TYR A 67 -2.45 -11.32 -2.63
N LEU A 68 -1.55 -10.57 -2.00
CA LEU A 68 -1.76 -9.87 -0.74
C LEU A 68 -2.37 -8.49 -1.04
N LEU A 69 -3.50 -8.19 -0.41
CA LEU A 69 -4.23 -6.93 -0.56
C LEU A 69 -4.48 -6.29 0.80
N SER A 70 -4.69 -4.98 0.80
CA SER A 70 -5.50 -4.34 1.85
C SER A 70 -6.98 -4.52 1.56
N TYR A 71 -7.79 -4.56 2.61
CA TYR A 71 -9.25 -4.51 2.54
C TYR A 71 -9.77 -3.76 3.77
N GLY A 72 -10.00 -2.45 3.62
CA GLY A 72 -10.27 -1.58 4.77
C GLY A 72 -9.05 -1.56 5.70
N ARG A 73 -9.17 -2.06 6.94
CA ARG A 73 -8.05 -2.22 7.89
C ARG A 73 -7.38 -3.60 7.85
N GLN A 74 -7.93 -4.52 7.05
CA GLN A 74 -7.48 -5.89 7.00
C GLN A 74 -6.37 -6.03 5.96
N VAL A 75 -5.44 -6.94 6.25
CA VAL A 75 -4.56 -7.52 5.24
C VAL A 75 -5.10 -8.90 4.91
N VAL A 76 -5.31 -9.15 3.63
CA VAL A 76 -5.97 -10.35 3.13
C VAL A 76 -5.17 -10.97 1.99
N THR A 77 -5.35 -12.26 1.77
CA THR A 77 -4.92 -12.91 0.52
C THR A 77 -6.14 -13.21 -0.33
N VAL A 78 -6.01 -13.04 -1.64
CA VAL A 78 -7.00 -13.45 -2.63
C VAL A 78 -6.38 -14.37 -3.66
N THR A 79 -7.22 -15.20 -4.28
CA THR A 79 -6.83 -15.96 -5.48
C THR A 79 -7.51 -15.36 -6.71
N TRP A 80 -6.71 -15.00 -7.71
CA TRP A 80 -7.16 -14.40 -8.97
C TRP A 80 -6.32 -14.90 -10.15
N ASP A 81 -6.97 -15.33 -11.23
CA ASP A 81 -6.29 -15.81 -12.44
C ASP A 81 -5.67 -14.67 -13.30
N GLY A 82 -5.85 -13.42 -12.89
CA GLY A 82 -5.36 -12.25 -13.61
C GLY A 82 -6.21 -11.88 -14.83
N ILE A 83 -7.36 -12.51 -15.07
CA ILE A 83 -8.17 -12.32 -16.29
C ILE A 83 -9.66 -12.21 -15.97
N SER A 84 -10.17 -13.08 -15.09
CA SER A 84 -11.57 -13.11 -14.68
C SER A 84 -11.97 -11.80 -13.99
N SER A 85 -13.23 -11.39 -14.13
CA SER A 85 -13.76 -10.20 -13.46
C SER A 85 -14.01 -10.39 -11.96
N LYS A 86 -13.67 -11.56 -11.41
CA LYS A 86 -13.91 -11.97 -10.02
C LYS A 86 -12.72 -12.75 -9.48
N ILE A 87 -12.52 -12.65 -8.17
CA ILE A 87 -11.63 -13.53 -7.40
C ILE A 87 -12.34 -14.84 -7.06
N THR A 88 -11.56 -15.88 -6.73
CA THR A 88 -12.10 -17.20 -6.34
C THR A 88 -11.94 -17.52 -4.86
N GLU A 89 -10.99 -16.90 -4.17
CA GLU A 89 -10.75 -17.07 -2.75
C GLU A 89 -10.46 -15.73 -2.08
N PHE A 90 -10.85 -15.60 -0.81
CA PHE A 90 -10.60 -14.42 0.03
C PHE A 90 -10.33 -14.89 1.47
N HIS A 91 -9.15 -14.60 2.01
CA HIS A 91 -8.75 -15.02 3.35
C HIS A 91 -8.12 -13.86 4.11
N LYS A 92 -8.69 -13.51 5.26
CA LYS A 92 -8.09 -12.55 6.19
C LYS A 92 -6.81 -13.13 6.79
N ILE A 93 -5.72 -12.37 6.74
CA ILE A 93 -4.43 -12.68 7.38
C ILE A 93 -4.36 -12.00 8.75
N THR A 94 -4.58 -10.69 8.78
CA THR A 94 -4.55 -9.91 10.02
C THR A 94 -5.35 -8.60 9.87
N GLU A 95 -5.45 -7.82 10.93
CA GLU A 95 -6.09 -6.51 10.96
C GLU A 95 -5.31 -5.55 11.85
N VAL A 96 -5.16 -4.30 11.42
CA VAL A 96 -4.53 -3.22 12.18
C VAL A 96 -5.58 -2.26 12.73
N ASP A 97 -5.18 -1.29 13.57
CA ASP A 97 -6.08 -0.27 14.12
C ASP A 97 -7.32 -0.90 14.80
N THR A 98 -7.08 -1.88 15.68
CA THR A 98 -8.14 -2.62 16.41
C THR A 98 -8.73 -1.85 17.59
N GLU A 99 -8.16 -0.70 17.92
CA GLU A 99 -8.64 0.18 18.98
C GLU A 99 -9.93 0.91 18.57
N GLU A 100 -10.81 1.19 19.53
CA GLU A 100 -12.15 1.75 19.28
C GLU A 100 -12.13 3.07 18.50
N ASP A 101 -11.14 3.93 18.78
CA ASP A 101 -11.00 5.25 18.17
C ASP A 101 -10.53 5.21 16.70
N SER A 102 -10.14 4.02 16.22
CA SER A 102 -9.53 3.75 14.92
C SER A 102 -10.42 2.86 14.04
N LEU A 103 -11.62 2.47 14.51
CA LEU A 103 -12.56 1.60 13.80
C LEU A 103 -13.20 2.20 12.53
N THR A 104 -12.86 3.44 12.19
CA THR A 104 -13.27 4.07 10.92
C THR A 104 -12.08 4.35 9.99
N ASN A 105 -10.87 3.98 10.40
CA ASN A 105 -9.67 4.08 9.58
C ASN A 105 -9.68 3.04 8.45
N ARG A 106 -8.82 3.27 7.45
CA ARG A 106 -8.47 2.30 6.42
C ARG A 106 -6.96 2.29 6.18
N LEU A 107 -6.43 1.19 5.67
CA LEU A 107 -5.12 1.14 5.05
C LEU A 107 -5.07 2.06 3.81
N ASN A 108 -3.89 2.58 3.53
CA ASN A 108 -3.60 3.36 2.35
C ASN A 108 -2.40 2.75 1.61
N ASP A 109 -1.22 3.35 1.58
CA ASP A 109 -0.11 2.73 0.84
C ASP A 109 0.51 1.54 1.60
N GLY A 110 1.10 0.61 0.85
CA GLY A 110 1.78 -0.56 1.38
C GLY A 110 2.78 -1.17 0.40
N LYS A 111 3.91 -1.64 0.94
CA LYS A 111 5.00 -2.25 0.19
C LYS A 111 5.77 -3.23 1.06
N CYS A 112 6.20 -4.35 0.49
CA CYS A 112 7.12 -5.25 1.17
C CYS A 112 8.52 -4.65 1.21
N ASP A 113 9.20 -4.77 2.34
CA ASP A 113 10.63 -4.49 2.41
C ASP A 113 11.45 -5.61 1.74
N PRO A 114 12.78 -5.46 1.60
CA PRO A 114 13.61 -6.46 0.93
C PRO A 114 13.64 -7.85 1.59
N THR A 115 13.09 -8.00 2.80
CA THR A 115 13.00 -9.28 3.52
C THR A 115 11.61 -9.92 3.41
N GLY A 116 10.68 -9.30 2.68
CA GLY A 116 9.31 -9.77 2.50
C GLY A 116 8.35 -9.36 3.61
N ARG A 117 8.76 -8.51 4.58
CA ARG A 117 7.84 -7.97 5.59
C ARG A 117 6.98 -6.90 4.92
N LEU A 118 5.65 -7.01 5.03
CA LEU A 118 4.73 -5.99 4.53
C LEU A 118 4.82 -4.77 5.44
N TRP A 119 5.15 -3.61 4.89
CA TRP A 119 4.94 -2.32 5.54
C TRP A 119 3.72 -1.66 4.95
N CYS A 120 2.81 -1.20 5.80
CA CYS A 120 1.59 -0.53 5.37
C CYS A 120 1.13 0.40 6.48
N GLY A 121 0.51 1.52 6.12
CA GLY A 121 -0.05 2.41 7.12
C GLY A 121 -1.48 2.80 6.82
N THR A 122 -2.10 3.33 7.86
CA THR A 122 -3.50 3.73 7.85
C THR A 122 -3.66 5.23 7.74
N MET A 123 -4.89 5.64 7.48
CA MET A 123 -5.36 7.00 7.54
C MET A 123 -6.74 7.04 8.21
N GLY A 124 -7.10 8.21 8.72
CA GLY A 124 -8.41 8.41 9.34
C GLY A 124 -9.59 8.24 8.39
N SER A 125 -10.79 8.31 8.95
CA SER A 125 -12.03 8.26 8.18
C SER A 125 -12.08 9.32 7.09
N GLU A 126 -12.66 8.93 5.95
CA GLU A 126 -12.85 9.77 4.77
C GLU A 126 -14.34 9.75 4.37
N PRO A 127 -15.25 10.33 5.18
CA PRO A 127 -16.69 10.29 4.91
C PRO A 127 -17.07 10.99 3.60
N LYS A 128 -16.22 11.89 3.13
CA LYS A 128 -16.29 12.53 1.81
C LYS A 128 -14.89 12.50 1.23
N ARG A 129 -14.77 12.15 -0.06
CA ARG A 129 -13.47 12.12 -0.77
C ARG A 129 -12.68 13.40 -0.53
N GLY A 130 -11.41 13.26 -0.17
CA GLY A 130 -10.49 14.34 0.18
C GLY A 130 -10.71 14.98 1.55
N HIS A 131 -11.73 14.58 2.33
CA HIS A 131 -12.02 15.12 3.66
C HIS A 131 -11.67 14.07 4.71
N ILE A 132 -10.40 14.04 5.07
CA ILE A 132 -9.81 12.99 5.92
C ILE A 132 -9.69 13.50 7.36
N THR A 133 -10.09 12.68 8.33
CA THR A 133 -9.79 12.95 9.74
C THR A 133 -8.29 12.76 9.99
N LEU A 134 -7.55 13.86 10.06
CA LEU A 134 -6.10 13.86 10.19
C LEU A 134 -5.61 13.31 11.55
N LYS A 135 -4.35 12.86 11.59
CA LYS A 135 -3.65 12.35 12.78
C LYS A 135 -4.32 11.13 13.44
N LYS A 136 -5.05 10.34 12.64
CA LYS A 136 -5.70 9.11 13.08
C LYS A 136 -5.00 7.83 12.61
N GLY A 137 -4.13 7.92 11.62
CA GLY A 137 -3.41 6.77 11.10
C GLY A 137 -2.19 6.39 11.94
N SER A 138 -1.62 5.23 11.58
CA SER A 138 -0.33 4.75 12.06
C SER A 138 0.41 4.02 10.94
N LEU A 139 1.74 3.89 11.06
CA LEU A 139 2.54 3.00 10.20
C LEU A 139 2.78 1.67 10.90
N TYR A 140 2.61 0.57 10.17
CA TYR A 140 2.81 -0.80 10.65
C TYR A 140 3.79 -1.58 9.76
N SER A 141 4.39 -2.61 10.34
CA SER A 141 4.96 -3.74 9.61
C SER A 141 4.28 -5.04 10.03
N ILE A 142 4.15 -5.98 9.09
CA ILE A 142 3.59 -7.31 9.29
C ILE A 142 4.61 -8.34 8.82
N ASP A 143 5.00 -9.23 9.71
CA ASP A 143 5.94 -10.30 9.38
C ASP A 143 5.25 -11.48 8.66
N PRO A 144 6.02 -12.44 8.09
CA PRO A 144 5.45 -13.62 7.42
C PRO A 144 4.57 -14.51 8.32
N ASN A 145 4.63 -14.36 9.64
CA ASN A 145 3.77 -15.06 10.60
C ASN A 145 2.54 -14.23 10.98
N ALA A 146 2.21 -13.19 10.21
CA ALA A 146 1.10 -12.28 10.41
C ALA A 146 1.19 -11.43 11.70
N LYS A 147 2.37 -11.32 12.31
CA LYS A 147 2.57 -10.50 13.50
C LYS A 147 2.65 -9.03 13.13
N VAL A 148 1.70 -8.25 13.64
CA VAL A 148 1.63 -6.80 13.46
C VAL A 148 2.56 -6.10 14.44
N LYS A 149 3.26 -5.07 13.96
CA LYS A 149 4.01 -4.13 14.79
C LYS A 149 3.77 -2.71 14.34
N GLN A 150 3.46 -1.82 15.28
CA GLN A 150 3.30 -0.39 15.02
C GLN A 150 4.65 0.33 15.17
N HIS A 151 4.95 1.25 14.25
CA HIS A 151 6.20 2.02 14.20
C HIS A 151 5.99 3.51 14.44
N ILE A 152 4.96 4.11 13.82
CA ILE A 152 4.71 5.56 13.88
C ILE A 152 3.25 5.80 14.20
N LYS A 153 2.98 6.63 15.21
CA LYS A 153 1.66 7.19 15.53
C LYS A 153 1.84 8.56 16.21
N PRO A 154 1.07 9.59 15.85
CA PRO A 154 0.05 9.61 14.80
C PRO A 154 0.63 9.81 13.38
N VAL A 155 -0.13 9.39 12.38
CA VAL A 155 0.07 9.65 10.93
C VAL A 155 -1.18 10.35 10.38
N HIS A 156 -1.01 11.31 9.46
CA HIS A 156 -2.16 11.95 8.80
C HIS A 156 -2.70 11.08 7.68
N ILE A 157 -1.88 10.81 6.66
CA ILE A 157 -2.22 9.98 5.50
C ILE A 157 -0.98 9.16 5.14
N SER A 158 -0.96 7.88 5.51
CA SER A 158 0.18 7.01 5.21
C SER A 158 0.34 6.80 3.70
N ASN A 159 1.51 7.07 3.16
CA ASN A 159 1.77 7.05 1.72
C ASN A 159 3.16 6.48 1.42
N GLY A 160 3.73 6.82 0.26
CA GLY A 160 4.97 6.31 -0.31
C GLY A 160 6.01 5.74 0.66
N LEU A 161 6.38 4.48 0.41
CA LEU A 161 7.42 3.74 1.13
C LEU A 161 8.57 3.34 0.17
N ALA A 162 9.81 3.46 0.62
CA ALA A 162 10.97 2.95 -0.10
C ALA A 162 12.13 2.60 0.85
N TRP A 163 13.04 1.75 0.36
CA TRP A 163 14.32 1.47 1.01
C TRP A 163 15.45 1.78 0.04
N ASN A 164 16.62 2.14 0.56
CA ASN A 164 17.82 2.20 -0.28
C ASN A 164 18.30 0.79 -0.63
N SER A 165 19.12 0.68 -1.69
CA SER A 165 19.69 -0.59 -2.15
C SER A 165 20.47 -1.34 -1.07
N ASP A 166 21.12 -0.61 -0.18
CA ASP A 166 21.98 -1.19 0.87
C ASP A 166 21.18 -1.68 2.08
N GLY A 167 19.87 -1.43 2.12
CA GLY A 167 19.01 -1.91 3.19
C GLY A 167 19.22 -1.24 4.55
N THR A 168 19.81 -0.04 4.57
CA THR A 168 20.17 0.70 5.79
C THR A 168 19.31 1.94 6.02
N LYS A 169 18.50 2.32 5.03
CA LYS A 169 17.62 3.50 5.07
C LYS A 169 16.21 3.11 4.66
N PHE A 170 15.26 3.68 5.38
CA PHE A 170 13.84 3.64 5.06
C PHE A 170 13.36 5.07 4.78
N TYR A 171 12.58 5.24 3.72
CA TYR A 171 11.99 6.50 3.30
C TYR A 171 10.48 6.39 3.37
N TYR A 172 9.85 7.39 3.96
CA TYR A 172 8.42 7.38 4.22
C TYR A 172 7.80 8.75 4.02
N ILE A 173 6.57 8.74 3.51
CA ILE A 173 5.75 9.93 3.30
C ILE A 173 4.48 9.81 4.14
N ASP A 174 4.30 10.77 5.05
CA ASP A 174 2.97 11.13 5.57
C ASP A 174 2.51 12.36 4.80
N SER A 175 1.54 12.22 3.88
CA SER A 175 1.16 13.29 2.95
C SER A 175 0.77 14.59 3.66
N GLY A 176 0.19 14.50 4.87
CA GLY A 176 -0.20 15.67 5.66
C GLY A 176 0.97 16.50 6.17
N THR A 177 2.19 15.94 6.20
CA THR A 177 3.40 16.66 6.60
C THR A 177 4.02 17.45 5.45
N ARG A 178 3.68 17.12 4.20
CA ARG A 178 4.28 17.70 2.98
C ARG A 178 5.81 17.56 2.94
N GLU A 179 6.32 16.49 3.55
CA GLU A 179 7.74 16.18 3.70
C GLU A 179 8.04 14.74 3.29
N ILE A 180 9.30 14.47 2.93
CA ILE A 180 9.86 13.13 2.83
C ILE A 180 10.76 12.91 4.04
N HIS A 181 10.49 11.86 4.81
CA HIS A 181 11.28 11.46 5.97
C HIS A 181 12.18 10.28 5.62
N GLN A 182 13.41 10.34 6.11
CA GLN A 182 14.37 9.23 6.11
C GLN A 182 14.55 8.74 7.55
N TYR A 183 14.73 7.43 7.68
CA TYR A 183 15.04 6.73 8.92
C TYR A 183 16.27 5.84 8.70
N ASP A 184 17.04 5.60 9.76
CA ASP A 184 17.92 4.44 9.84
C ASP A 184 17.06 3.18 9.92
N PHE A 185 17.38 2.16 9.12
CA PHE A 185 16.63 0.92 9.03
C PHE A 185 17.49 -0.27 9.46
N ASP A 186 17.02 -1.01 10.45
CA ASP A 186 17.56 -2.31 10.83
C ASP A 186 16.82 -3.40 10.05
N MET A 187 17.46 -3.91 9.00
CA MET A 187 16.89 -4.96 8.15
C MET A 187 16.71 -6.30 8.87
N VAL A 188 17.46 -6.57 9.95
CA VAL A 188 17.33 -7.84 10.67
C VAL A 188 16.07 -7.81 11.53
N ASN A 189 15.89 -6.74 12.30
CA ASN A 189 14.80 -6.63 13.27
C ASN A 189 13.55 -5.92 12.73
N GLY A 190 13.67 -5.26 11.57
CA GLY A 190 12.59 -4.44 11.03
C GLY A 190 12.30 -3.21 11.86
N GLU A 191 13.35 -2.54 12.36
CA GLU A 191 13.23 -1.35 13.19
C GLU A 191 13.59 -0.09 12.40
N ILE A 192 12.96 1.02 12.75
CA ILE A 192 13.31 2.34 12.22
C ILE A 192 13.69 3.29 13.36
N SER A 193 14.68 4.14 13.13
CA SER A 193 15.10 5.16 14.09
C SER A 193 15.68 6.39 13.38
N GLY A 194 16.07 7.42 14.14
CA GLY A 194 16.82 8.55 13.58
C GLY A 194 16.05 9.35 12.51
N LYS A 195 14.74 9.63 12.75
CA LYS A 195 13.90 10.40 11.83
C LYS A 195 14.62 11.69 11.37
N LYS A 196 14.73 11.87 10.06
CA LYS A 196 15.30 13.07 9.43
C LYS A 196 14.42 13.52 8.28
N VAL A 197 14.10 14.81 8.20
CA VAL A 197 13.51 15.41 6.98
C VAL A 197 14.60 15.51 5.92
N ILE A 198 14.38 14.91 4.75
CA ILE A 198 15.33 14.97 3.62
C ILE A 198 14.81 15.84 2.48
N PHE A 199 13.51 16.13 2.47
CA PHE A 199 12.88 17.05 1.54
C PHE A 199 11.60 17.61 2.15
N SER A 200 11.37 18.91 1.97
CA SER A 200 10.15 19.60 2.39
C SER A 200 9.62 20.41 1.22
N LEU A 201 8.35 20.18 0.84
CA LEU A 201 7.70 20.95 -0.23
C LEU A 201 7.63 22.44 0.14
N LEU A 202 7.35 22.73 1.41
CA LEU A 202 7.21 24.11 1.89
C LEU A 202 8.55 24.84 1.87
N GLU A 203 9.64 24.20 2.31
CA GLU A 203 10.99 24.80 2.21
C GLU A 203 11.45 24.97 0.76
N ALA A 204 10.98 24.10 -0.15
CA ALA A 204 11.24 24.20 -1.58
C ALA A 204 10.34 25.22 -2.31
N GLY A 205 9.40 25.87 -1.62
CA GLY A 205 8.47 26.83 -2.23
C GLY A 205 7.44 26.19 -3.17
N ILE A 206 7.12 24.91 -2.97
CA ILE A 206 6.10 24.17 -3.72
C ILE A 206 4.82 24.16 -2.88
N ASP A 207 3.70 24.58 -3.48
CA ASP A 207 2.37 24.54 -2.85
C ASP A 207 1.55 23.32 -3.29
#